data_AF-A0A651DUA2-F1
#
_entry.id   AF-A0A651DUA2-F1
#
_cell.length_a   1.000
_cell.length_b   1.000
_cell.length_c   1.000
_cell.angle_alpha   90.00
_cell.angle_beta   90.00
_cell.angle_gamma   90.00
#
_symmetry.space_group_name_H-M   'P 1'
#
loop_
_entity.id
_entity.type
_entity.pdbx_description
1 polymer ?
#
loop_
_entity_poly.entity_id
_entity_poly.type
_entity_poly.pdbx_seq_one_letter_code
_entity_poly.pdbx_strand_id
1 'polypeptide(L)'
;MKKEYLPVILFFGALWGILEATLGYVLQFLPPLVSGSVMFPIGATLMIIAFRTTKSQSTIFWVAAIAALIKSVNFLLPGLPPIKTYNPMIAIMLQSLVVFAVSPMIEPKRVPLTLAGLTLASLGWRTLFILNVTINNALTGFPFTMIATPAATFAFIVHLGLMGALFLMLLYYGVQLVLMKTDLRWKPNLVTALPLLVLAVVLTLFL
;
A
#
# COMPACT_ATOMS: atom_id res chain seq x y z
N MET A 1 16.01 2.73 -14.78
CA MET A 1 14.97 1.67 -14.76
C MET A 1 14.96 0.96 -16.10
N LYS A 2 14.94 -0.38 -16.15
CA LYS A 2 14.91 -1.12 -17.42
C LYS A 2 13.50 -1.13 -18.01
N LYS A 3 13.37 -1.10 -19.35
CA LYS A 3 12.08 -1.12 -20.06
C LYS A 3 11.23 -2.34 -19.71
N GLU A 4 11.87 -3.48 -19.46
CA GLU A 4 11.22 -4.74 -19.08
C GLU A 4 10.49 -4.69 -17.72
N TYR A 5 10.75 -3.68 -16.88
CA TYR A 5 10.08 -3.51 -15.59
C TYR A 5 8.74 -2.79 -15.72
N LEU A 6 8.53 -2.04 -16.80
CA LEU A 6 7.34 -1.21 -16.99
C LEU A 6 6.04 -2.02 -16.93
N PRO A 7 5.91 -3.18 -17.60
CA PRO A 7 4.68 -3.96 -17.51
C PRO A 7 4.37 -4.46 -16.10
N VAL A 8 5.41 -4.84 -15.35
CA VAL A 8 5.27 -5.29 -13.95
C VAL A 8 4.81 -4.14 -13.06
N ILE A 9 5.41 -2.97 -13.21
CA ILE A 9 5.06 -1.75 -12.47
C ILE A 9 3.61 -1.36 -12.74
N LEU A 10 3.23 -1.26 -14.02
CA LEU A 10 1.88 -0.88 -14.43
C LEU A 10 0.86 -1.90 -13.94
N PHE A 11 1.15 -3.20 -14.07
CA PHE A 11 0.23 -4.25 -13.65
C PHE A 11 -0.02 -4.23 -12.13
N PHE A 12 1.04 -4.27 -11.31
CA PHE A 12 0.87 -4.29 -9.86
C PHE A 12 0.37 -2.96 -9.29
N GLY A 13 0.77 -1.83 -9.90
CA GLY A 13 0.23 -0.51 -9.54
C GLY A 13 -1.26 -0.38 -9.87
N ALA A 14 -1.68 -0.83 -11.06
CA ALA A 14 -3.08 -0.87 -11.45
C ALA A 14 -3.90 -1.81 -10.57
N LEU A 15 -3.37 -3.00 -10.25
CA LEU A 15 -4.04 -3.95 -9.37
C LEU A 15 -4.26 -3.36 -7.97
N TRP A 16 -3.26 -2.66 -7.42
CA TRP A 16 -3.44 -1.95 -6.16
C TRP A 16 -4.47 -0.82 -6.30
N GLY A 17 -4.43 -0.03 -7.38
CA GLY A 17 -5.44 1.01 -7.65
C GLY A 17 -6.87 0.46 -7.71
N ILE A 18 -7.09 -0.70 -8.34
CA ILE A 18 -8.38 -1.38 -8.36
C ILE A 18 -8.82 -1.75 -6.93
N LEU A 19 -7.92 -2.30 -6.12
CA LEU A 19 -8.22 -2.66 -4.74
C LEU A 19 -8.52 -1.43 -3.88
N GLU A 20 -7.84 -0.31 -4.09
CA GLU A 20 -8.13 0.97 -3.45
C GLU A 20 -9.50 1.54 -3.83
N ALA A 21 -9.93 1.38 -5.09
CA ALA A 21 -11.25 1.81 -5.54
C ALA A 21 -12.36 0.88 -5.05
N THR A 22 -12.12 -0.44 -5.02
CA THR A 22 -13.14 -1.45 -4.69
C THR A 22 -13.15 -1.80 -3.22
N LEU A 23 -12.13 -2.55 -2.75
CA LEU A 23 -12.01 -2.96 -1.36
C LEU A 23 -11.88 -1.74 -0.45
N GLY A 24 -11.16 -0.70 -0.87
CA GLY A 24 -11.08 0.56 -0.12
C GLY A 24 -12.45 1.22 0.10
N TYR A 25 -13.33 1.19 -0.92
CA TYR A 25 -14.71 1.64 -0.79
C TYR A 25 -15.50 0.78 0.21
N VAL A 26 -15.36 -0.54 0.17
CA VAL A 26 -16.04 -1.42 1.15
C VAL A 26 -15.50 -1.19 2.58
N LEU A 27 -14.19 -1.03 2.73
CA LEU A 27 -13.56 -0.82 4.03
C LEU A 27 -13.90 0.54 4.66
N GLN A 28 -14.46 1.49 3.91
CA GLN A 28 -14.94 2.76 4.47
C GLN A 28 -16.14 2.57 5.41
N PHE A 29 -16.85 1.44 5.31
CA PHE A 29 -17.96 1.08 6.20
C PHE A 29 -17.49 0.45 7.51
N LEU A 30 -16.20 0.09 7.62
CA LEU A 30 -15.60 -0.35 8.87
C LEU A 30 -15.18 0.84 9.74
N PRO A 31 -14.91 0.63 11.04
CA PRO A 31 -14.41 1.68 11.91
C PRO A 31 -13.21 2.42 11.28
N PRO A 32 -13.16 3.76 11.40
CA PRO A 32 -12.05 4.56 10.90
C PRO A 32 -10.71 3.99 11.39
N LEU A 33 -9.66 4.13 10.58
CA LEU A 33 -8.29 3.64 10.84
C LEU A 33 -8.08 2.13 10.64
N VAL A 34 -9.14 1.31 10.64
CA VAL A 34 -9.03 -0.14 10.36
C VAL A 34 -8.68 -0.39 8.89
N SER A 35 -9.21 0.42 7.97
CA SER A 35 -8.97 0.29 6.53
C SER A 35 -7.47 0.24 6.19
N GLY A 36 -6.66 1.12 6.82
CA GLY A 36 -5.20 1.12 6.63
C GLY A 36 -4.51 -0.17 7.10
N SER A 37 -5.08 -0.87 8.10
CA SER A 37 -4.56 -2.15 8.58
C SER A 37 -4.82 -3.32 7.65
N VAL A 38 -5.75 -3.18 6.69
CA VAL A 38 -6.07 -4.19 5.68
C VAL A 38 -5.43 -3.84 4.33
N MET A 39 -5.54 -2.58 3.90
CA MET A 39 -5.01 -2.14 2.61
C MET A 39 -3.48 -2.14 2.56
N PHE A 40 -2.81 -1.78 3.66
CA PHE A 40 -1.35 -1.82 3.70
C PHE A 40 -0.78 -3.22 3.47
N PRO A 41 -1.20 -4.28 4.19
CA PRO A 41 -0.76 -5.65 3.92
C PRO A 41 -0.85 -6.05 2.46
N ILE A 42 -1.96 -5.71 1.80
CA ILE A 42 -2.20 -5.99 0.39
C ILE A 42 -1.20 -5.23 -0.48
N GLY A 43 -1.13 -3.90 -0.35
CA GLY A 43 -0.20 -3.06 -1.11
C GLY A 43 1.25 -3.47 -0.93
N ALA A 44 1.68 -3.72 0.32
CA ALA A 44 3.01 -4.21 0.65
C ALA A 44 3.31 -5.56 -0.01
N THR A 45 2.36 -6.50 0.00
CA THR A 45 2.52 -7.80 -0.67
C THR A 45 2.68 -7.63 -2.18
N LEU A 46 1.88 -6.79 -2.83
CA LEU A 46 2.00 -6.50 -4.26
C LEU A 46 3.37 -5.88 -4.60
N MET A 47 3.84 -4.93 -3.78
CA MET A 47 5.16 -4.32 -3.94
C MET A 47 6.29 -5.35 -3.80
N ILE A 48 6.21 -6.26 -2.82
CA ILE A 48 7.21 -7.32 -2.60
C ILE A 48 7.22 -8.31 -3.77
N ILE A 49 6.06 -8.69 -4.31
CA ILE A 49 5.98 -9.56 -5.48
C ILE A 49 6.59 -8.87 -6.71
N ALA A 50 6.25 -7.60 -6.94
CA ALA A 50 6.79 -6.82 -8.05
C ALA A 50 8.32 -6.71 -7.94
N PHE A 51 8.85 -6.37 -6.76
CA PHE A 51 10.28 -6.38 -6.46
C PHE A 51 10.93 -7.72 -6.76
N ARG A 52 10.32 -8.84 -6.34
CA ARG A 52 10.87 -10.19 -6.59
C ARG A 52 10.85 -10.59 -8.04
N THR A 53 9.91 -10.06 -8.81
CA THR A 53 9.77 -10.30 -10.25
C THR A 53 10.84 -9.55 -11.04
N THR A 54 11.12 -8.29 -10.69
CA THR A 54 12.09 -7.43 -11.40
C THR A 54 13.50 -7.48 -10.83
N LYS A 55 13.67 -7.98 -9.59
CA LYS A 55 14.89 -7.88 -8.78
C LYS A 55 15.40 -6.44 -8.60
N SER A 56 14.51 -5.46 -8.68
CA SER A 56 14.87 -4.04 -8.53
C SER A 56 14.05 -3.38 -7.43
N GLN A 57 14.71 -2.88 -6.38
CA GLN A 57 14.02 -2.19 -5.29
C GLN A 57 13.27 -0.93 -5.78
N SER A 58 13.76 -0.27 -6.82
CA SER A 58 13.07 0.89 -7.43
C SER A 58 11.64 0.56 -7.90
N THR A 59 11.34 -0.71 -8.21
CA THR A 59 10.00 -1.16 -8.59
C THR A 59 8.98 -0.96 -7.46
N ILE A 60 9.39 -1.05 -6.18
CA ILE A 60 8.52 -0.82 -5.02
C ILE A 60 7.92 0.59 -5.08
N PHE A 61 8.79 1.59 -5.26
CA PHE A 61 8.40 2.99 -5.34
C PHE A 61 7.50 3.26 -6.56
N TRP A 62 7.86 2.73 -7.73
CA TRP A 62 7.09 2.98 -8.95
C TRP A 62 5.71 2.31 -8.94
N VAL A 63 5.56 1.13 -8.34
CA VAL A 63 4.24 0.49 -8.14
C VAL A 63 3.35 1.38 -7.28
N ALA A 64 3.87 1.88 -6.16
CA ALA A 64 3.14 2.80 -5.30
C ALA A 64 2.81 4.13 -5.99
N ALA A 65 3.75 4.68 -6.77
CA ALA A 65 3.52 5.90 -7.53
C ALA A 65 2.38 5.73 -8.54
N ILE A 66 2.30 4.60 -9.26
CA ILE A 66 1.17 4.31 -10.16
C ILE A 66 -0.14 4.21 -9.37
N ALA A 67 -0.17 3.49 -8.24
CA ALA A 67 -1.38 3.38 -7.41
C ALA A 67 -1.84 4.76 -6.87
N ALA A 68 -0.89 5.58 -6.42
CA ALA A 68 -1.17 6.95 -5.97
C ALA A 68 -1.64 7.86 -7.11
N LEU A 69 -1.11 7.71 -8.32
CA LEU A 69 -1.57 8.43 -9.52
C LEU A 69 -2.97 8.01 -9.95
N ILE A 70 -3.32 6.73 -9.83
CA ILE A 70 -4.70 6.29 -10.05
C ILE A 70 -5.60 6.94 -9.02
N LYS A 71 -5.21 6.91 -7.74
CA LYS A 71 -5.99 7.53 -6.66
C LYS A 71 -6.14 9.05 -6.84
N SER A 72 -5.16 9.73 -7.43
CA SER A 72 -5.21 11.19 -7.64
C SER A 72 -6.29 11.63 -8.63
N VAL A 73 -6.80 10.72 -9.47
CA VAL A 73 -7.96 10.97 -10.34
C VAL A 73 -9.16 11.46 -9.53
N ASN A 74 -9.29 11.06 -8.26
CA ASN A 74 -10.35 11.53 -7.37
C ASN A 74 -10.32 13.04 -7.09
N PHE A 75 -9.22 13.75 -7.36
CA PHE A 75 -9.22 15.22 -7.31
C PHE A 75 -10.09 15.86 -8.39
N LEU A 76 -10.40 15.12 -9.46
CA LEU A 76 -11.26 15.59 -10.55
C LEU A 76 -12.75 15.36 -10.25
N LEU A 77 -13.09 14.66 -9.16
CA LEU A 77 -14.46 14.35 -8.79
C LEU A 77 -15.11 15.51 -8.02
N PRO A 78 -16.21 16.10 -8.54
CA PRO A 78 -16.88 17.20 -7.88
C PRO A 78 -17.51 16.73 -6.56
N GLY A 79 -17.39 17.55 -5.51
CA GLY A 79 -17.99 17.29 -4.20
C GLY A 79 -17.19 16.36 -3.27
N LEU A 80 -16.11 15.74 -3.74
CA LEU A 80 -15.23 14.95 -2.88
C LEU A 80 -14.22 15.86 -2.14
N PRO A 81 -14.16 15.84 -0.80
CA PRO A 81 -13.18 16.63 -0.06
C PRO A 81 -11.74 16.24 -0.44
N PRO A 82 -10.85 17.20 -0.78
CA PRO A 82 -9.48 16.90 -1.22
C PRO A 82 -8.69 16.02 -0.24
N ILE A 83 -8.96 16.13 1.06
CA ILE A 83 -8.30 15.35 2.10
C ILE A 83 -8.57 13.83 1.99
N LYS A 84 -9.74 13.44 1.44
CA LYS A 84 -10.08 12.04 1.17
C LYS A 84 -9.29 11.43 0.01
N THR A 85 -8.66 12.27 -0.81
CA THR A 85 -7.78 11.86 -1.91
C THR A 85 -6.31 11.94 -1.48
N TYR A 86 -5.92 13.08 -0.88
CA TYR A 86 -4.55 13.33 -0.43
C TYR A 86 -4.05 12.31 0.59
N ASN A 87 -4.84 12.00 1.63
CA ASN A 87 -4.39 11.12 2.70
C ASN A 87 -4.06 9.70 2.19
N PRO A 88 -4.94 9.02 1.42
CA PRO A 88 -4.58 7.75 0.81
C PRO A 88 -3.34 7.83 -0.09
N MET A 89 -3.22 8.87 -0.92
CA MET A 89 -2.05 9.03 -1.80
C MET A 89 -0.74 9.10 -1.02
N ILE A 90 -0.69 9.95 0.01
CA ILE A 90 0.50 10.08 0.85
C ILE A 90 0.75 8.79 1.63
N ALA A 91 -0.29 8.16 2.18
CA ALA A 91 -0.15 6.88 2.86
C ALA A 91 0.47 5.81 1.95
N ILE A 92 0.00 5.67 0.70
CA ILE A 92 0.57 4.77 -0.31
C ILE A 92 2.07 5.03 -0.50
N MET A 93 2.45 6.30 -0.67
CA MET A 93 3.85 6.67 -0.87
C MET A 93 4.72 6.39 0.37
N LEU A 94 4.24 6.72 1.58
CA LEU A 94 4.94 6.46 2.83
C LEU A 94 5.10 4.95 3.10
N GLN A 95 4.07 4.15 2.81
CA GLN A 95 4.14 2.69 2.88
C GLN A 95 5.23 2.17 1.95
N SER A 96 5.32 2.69 0.73
CA SER A 96 6.36 2.29 -0.23
C SER A 96 7.77 2.62 0.24
N LEU A 97 7.96 3.76 0.91
CA LEU A 97 9.26 4.18 1.45
C LEU A 97 9.74 3.21 2.53
N VAL A 98 8.85 2.82 3.44
CA VAL A 98 9.21 1.88 4.51
C VAL A 98 9.40 0.47 3.96
N VAL A 99 8.53 0.00 3.06
CA VAL A 99 8.69 -1.30 2.39
C VAL A 99 9.99 -1.36 1.59
N PHE A 100 10.37 -0.26 0.91
CA PHE A 100 11.65 -0.14 0.24
C PHE A 100 12.81 -0.32 1.23
N ALA A 101 12.79 0.41 2.35
CA ALA A 101 13.84 0.37 3.36
C ALA A 101 14.01 -1.02 3.99
N VAL A 102 12.91 -1.72 4.28
CA VAL A 102 12.95 -3.05 4.92
C VAL A 102 13.02 -4.20 3.90
N SER A 103 12.92 -3.94 2.60
CA SER A 103 12.96 -4.98 1.56
C SER A 103 14.19 -5.91 1.61
N PRO A 104 15.40 -5.47 1.99
CA PRO A 104 16.54 -6.38 2.16
C PRO A 104 16.35 -7.40 3.28
N MET A 105 15.47 -7.13 4.25
CA MET A 105 15.17 -8.03 5.36
C MET A 105 14.17 -9.13 4.98
N ILE A 106 13.44 -8.95 3.87
CA ILE A 106 12.30 -9.81 3.49
C ILE A 106 12.79 -10.94 2.57
N GLU A 107 13.32 -12.00 3.19
CA GLU A 107 13.84 -13.20 2.52
C GLU A 107 13.11 -14.46 3.01
N PRO A 108 12.45 -15.26 2.15
CA PRO A 108 11.64 -16.40 2.58
C PRO A 108 12.36 -17.41 3.46
N LYS A 109 13.67 -17.57 3.24
CA LYS A 109 14.53 -18.52 3.97
C LYS A 109 14.97 -18.00 5.35
N ARG A 110 14.92 -16.69 5.60
CA ARG A 110 15.31 -16.04 6.86
C ARG A 110 14.06 -15.58 7.61
N VAL A 111 13.35 -16.52 8.20
CA VAL A 111 12.04 -16.27 8.83
C VAL A 111 12.11 -15.18 9.91
N PRO A 112 13.00 -15.23 10.92
CA PRO A 112 13.02 -14.20 11.97
C PRO A 112 13.29 -12.80 11.43
N LEU A 113 14.22 -12.67 10.48
CA LEU A 113 14.56 -11.40 9.84
C LEU A 113 13.39 -10.86 9.00
N THR A 114 12.68 -11.75 8.29
CA THR A 114 11.48 -11.39 7.54
C THR A 114 10.37 -10.90 8.44
N LEU A 115 10.09 -11.61 9.54
CA LEU A 115 9.07 -11.21 10.52
C LEU A 115 9.40 -9.83 11.12
N ALA A 116 10.67 -9.58 11.46
CA ALA A 116 11.12 -8.26 11.89
C ALA A 116 10.90 -7.21 10.81
N GLY A 117 11.30 -7.48 9.56
CA GLY A 117 11.11 -6.57 8.42
C GLY A 117 9.65 -6.21 8.16
N LEU A 118 8.74 -7.19 8.17
CA LEU A 118 7.30 -6.97 7.99
C LEU A 118 6.68 -6.18 9.16
N THR A 119 7.16 -6.42 10.38
CA THR A 119 6.72 -5.67 11.57
C THR A 119 7.16 -4.22 11.49
N LEU A 120 8.45 -3.98 11.18
CA LEU A 120 9.00 -2.65 10.95
C LEU A 120 8.29 -1.94 9.80
N ALA A 121 7.89 -2.66 8.76
CA ALA A 121 7.07 -2.11 7.68
C ALA A 121 5.77 -1.53 8.21
N SER A 122 5.01 -2.33 8.97
CA SER A 122 3.68 -1.95 9.48
C SER A 122 3.71 -0.82 10.52
N LEU A 123 4.70 -0.84 11.42
CA LEU A 123 4.88 0.21 12.42
C LEU A 123 5.45 1.48 11.76
N GLY A 124 6.45 1.32 10.90
CA GLY A 124 7.19 2.43 10.31
C GLY A 124 6.31 3.34 9.46
N TRP A 125 5.45 2.78 8.59
CA TRP A 125 4.61 3.65 7.74
C TRP A 125 3.60 4.43 8.58
N ARG A 126 3.10 3.85 9.67
CA ARG A 126 2.18 4.54 10.59
C ARG A 126 2.87 5.66 11.33
N THR A 127 4.11 5.44 11.78
CA THR A 127 4.92 6.50 12.37
C THR A 127 5.11 7.66 11.38
N LEU A 128 5.50 7.36 10.13
CA LEU A 128 5.62 8.41 9.10
C LEU A 128 4.29 9.09 8.80
N PHE A 129 3.19 8.35 8.81
CA PHE A 129 1.87 8.91 8.55
C PHE A 129 1.40 9.83 9.69
N ILE A 130 1.67 9.47 10.95
CA ILE A 130 1.46 10.36 12.10
C ILE A 130 2.26 11.65 11.94
N LEU A 131 3.53 11.58 11.55
CA LEU A 131 4.33 12.79 11.29
C LEU A 131 3.67 13.67 10.22
N ASN A 132 3.24 13.06 9.11
CA ASN A 132 2.54 13.78 8.03
C ASN A 132 1.26 14.47 8.52
N VAL A 133 0.40 13.78 9.26
CA VAL A 133 -0.86 14.38 9.72
C VAL A 133 -0.67 15.39 10.84
N THR A 134 0.37 15.27 11.66
CA THR A 134 0.73 16.29 12.65
C THR A 134 1.16 17.57 11.95
N ILE A 135 2.00 17.48 10.91
CA ILE A 135 2.37 18.64 10.10
C ILE A 135 1.12 19.23 9.42
N ASN A 136 0.28 18.39 8.82
CA ASN A 136 -0.94 18.86 8.16
C ASN A 136 -1.92 19.55 9.13
N ASN A 137 -2.11 19.00 10.34
CA ASN A 137 -2.92 19.61 11.38
C ASN A 137 -2.36 20.96 11.81
N ALA A 138 -1.04 21.06 12.02
CA ALA A 138 -0.38 22.32 12.40
C ALA A 138 -0.54 23.41 11.32
N LEU A 139 -0.55 23.03 10.03
CA LEU A 139 -0.68 23.96 8.91
C LEU A 139 -2.12 24.35 8.58
N THR A 140 -3.10 23.45 8.78
CA THR A 140 -4.47 23.61 8.28
C THR A 140 -5.53 23.66 9.38
N GLY A 141 -5.20 23.26 10.61
CA GLY A 141 -6.16 23.07 11.69
C GLY A 141 -7.08 21.85 11.54
N PHE A 142 -6.89 21.01 10.51
CA PHE A 142 -7.78 19.87 10.26
C PHE A 142 -7.70 18.83 11.40
N PRO A 143 -8.82 18.45 12.04
CA PRO A 143 -8.79 17.55 13.19
C PRO A 143 -8.63 16.09 12.78
N PHE A 144 -7.49 15.48 13.12
CA PHE A 144 -7.25 14.06 12.92
C PHE A 144 -7.45 13.26 14.21
N THR A 145 -8.30 12.23 14.17
CA THR A 145 -8.64 11.42 15.36
C THR A 145 -7.44 10.70 15.97
N MET A 146 -6.48 10.28 15.14
CA MET A 146 -5.29 9.54 15.56
C MET A 146 -4.22 10.40 16.26
N ILE A 147 -4.32 11.73 16.22
CA ILE A 147 -3.44 12.63 16.99
C ILE A 147 -4.19 13.40 18.08
N ALA A 148 -5.49 13.12 18.27
CA ALA A 148 -6.32 13.84 19.22
C ALA A 148 -5.84 13.68 20.68
N THR A 149 -5.23 12.54 21.00
CA THR A 149 -4.60 12.28 22.30
C THR A 149 -3.34 11.42 22.14
N PRO A 150 -2.38 11.47 23.09
CA PRO A 150 -1.23 10.56 23.07
C PRO A 150 -1.63 9.08 23.03
N ALA A 151 -2.73 8.73 23.71
CA ALA A 151 -3.27 7.37 23.69
C ALA A 151 -3.78 6.96 22.30
N ALA A 152 -4.44 7.85 21.57
CA ALA A 152 -4.88 7.60 20.20
C ALA A 152 -3.69 7.40 19.25
N THR A 153 -2.65 8.23 19.40
CA THR A 153 -1.41 8.09 18.62
C THR A 153 -0.74 6.75 18.89
N PHE A 154 -0.62 6.36 20.16
CA PHE A 154 -0.06 5.07 20.55
C PHE A 154 -0.90 3.90 20.04
N ALA A 155 -2.23 3.99 20.14
CA ALA A 155 -3.14 2.98 19.62
C ALA A 155 -3.00 2.81 18.10
N PHE A 156 -2.89 3.93 17.36
CA PHE A 156 -2.69 3.88 15.92
C PHE A 156 -1.35 3.24 15.56
N ILE A 157 -0.24 3.72 16.11
CA ILE A 157 1.10 3.22 15.77
C ILE A 157 1.27 1.77 16.23
N VAL A 158 0.95 1.45 17.48
CA VAL A 158 1.30 0.16 18.09
C VAL A 158 0.18 -0.86 17.92
N HIS A 159 -1.04 -0.58 18.37
CA HIS A 159 -2.10 -1.60 18.36
C HIS A 159 -2.53 -1.95 16.92
N LEU A 160 -2.88 -0.94 16.12
CA LEU A 160 -3.23 -1.16 14.71
C LEU A 160 -1.99 -1.55 13.90
N GLY A 161 -0.81 -1.08 14.29
CA GLY A 161 0.46 -1.48 13.68
C GLY A 161 0.76 -2.96 13.82
N LEU A 162 0.63 -3.52 15.02
CA LEU A 162 0.82 -4.95 15.29
C LEU A 162 -0.27 -5.79 14.62
N MET A 163 -1.53 -5.33 14.62
CA MET A 163 -2.60 -6.00 13.88
C MET A 163 -2.31 -6.03 12.37
N GLY A 164 -1.88 -4.90 11.80
CA GLY A 164 -1.45 -4.82 10.40
C GLY A 164 -0.21 -5.67 10.11
N ALA A 165 0.72 -5.79 11.06
CA ALA A 165 1.89 -6.65 10.91
C ALA A 165 1.48 -8.12 10.84
N LEU A 166 0.58 -8.55 11.73
CA LEU A 166 0.03 -9.91 11.72
C LEU A 166 -0.66 -10.20 10.38
N PHE A 167 -1.52 -9.31 9.91
CA PHE A 167 -2.20 -9.48 8.61
C PHE A 167 -1.20 -9.52 7.45
N LEU A 168 -0.18 -8.67 7.45
CA LEU A 168 0.88 -8.69 6.45
C LEU A 168 1.66 -10.01 6.48
N MET A 169 2.00 -10.53 7.65
CA MET A 169 2.67 -11.82 7.77
C MET A 169 1.80 -12.96 7.21
N LEU A 170 0.54 -13.04 7.63
CA LEU A 170 -0.40 -14.06 7.16
C LEU A 170 -0.56 -14.01 5.64
N LEU A 171 -0.77 -12.81 5.09
CA LEU A 171 -0.95 -12.62 3.65
C LEU A 171 0.33 -12.96 2.88
N TYR A 172 1.48 -12.44 3.32
CA TYR A 172 2.76 -12.68 2.66
C TYR A 172 3.11 -14.18 2.62
N TYR A 173 3.02 -14.89 3.75
CA TYR A 173 3.31 -16.32 3.79
C TYR A 173 2.23 -17.14 3.06
N GLY A 174 0.96 -16.76 3.15
CA GLY A 174 -0.11 -17.38 2.36
C GLY A 174 0.16 -17.31 0.87
N VAL A 175 0.58 -16.15 0.36
CA VAL A 175 0.99 -15.98 -1.04
C VAL A 175 2.23 -16.81 -1.37
N GLN A 176 3.24 -16.85 -0.50
CA GLN A 176 4.43 -17.69 -0.74
C GLN A 176 4.05 -19.17 -0.86
N LEU A 177 3.14 -19.68 -0.03
CA LEU A 177 2.68 -21.06 -0.10
C LEU A 177 1.99 -21.38 -1.43
N VAL A 178 1.18 -20.46 -1.95
CA VAL A 178 0.54 -20.61 -3.27
C VAL A 178 1.60 -20.61 -4.37
N LEU A 179 2.50 -19.62 -4.37
CA LEU A 179 3.55 -19.51 -5.38
C LEU A 179 4.53 -20.69 -5.37
N MET A 180 4.79 -21.31 -4.22
CA MET A 180 5.61 -22.53 -4.14
C MET A 180 4.91 -23.77 -4.72
N LYS A 181 3.57 -23.82 -4.66
CA LYS A 181 2.78 -24.95 -5.18
C LYS A 181 2.46 -24.82 -6.67
N THR A 182 2.56 -23.63 -7.23
CA THR A 182 2.23 -23.36 -8.63
C THR A 182 3.50 -23.05 -9.43
N ASP A 183 3.76 -23.74 -10.55
CA ASP A 183 4.79 -23.32 -11.53
C ASP A 183 4.23 -22.17 -12.39
N LEU A 184 3.72 -21.11 -11.73
CA LEU A 184 3.08 -19.98 -12.38
C LEU A 184 4.16 -19.11 -13.04
N ARG A 185 4.60 -19.51 -14.23
CA ARG A 185 5.58 -18.76 -15.07
C ARG A 185 4.98 -17.53 -15.74
N TRP A 186 3.89 -17.00 -15.19
CA TRP A 186 3.21 -15.86 -15.76
C TRP A 186 3.96 -14.58 -15.40
N LYS A 187 4.30 -13.79 -16.43
CA LYS A 187 4.92 -12.48 -16.29
C LYS A 187 3.97 -11.43 -16.86
N PRO A 188 3.67 -10.35 -16.13
CA PRO A 188 2.89 -9.25 -16.67
C PRO A 188 3.51 -8.71 -17.96
N ASN A 189 2.66 -8.46 -18.95
CA ASN A 189 3.02 -7.79 -20.20
C ASN A 189 2.12 -6.58 -20.43
N LEU A 190 2.44 -5.72 -21.40
CA LEU A 190 1.65 -4.50 -21.66
C LEU A 190 0.20 -4.79 -22.04
N VAL A 191 -0.07 -5.90 -22.73
CA VAL A 191 -1.42 -6.32 -23.12
C VAL A 191 -2.28 -6.61 -21.89
N THR A 192 -1.70 -7.15 -20.82
CA THR A 192 -2.41 -7.36 -19.55
C THR A 192 -2.42 -6.12 -18.65
N ALA A 193 -1.36 -5.32 -18.68
CA ALA A 193 -1.20 -4.19 -17.77
C ALA A 193 -2.05 -2.97 -18.18
N LEU A 194 -2.14 -2.66 -19.48
CA LEU A 194 -2.86 -1.48 -19.96
C LEU A 194 -4.38 -1.55 -19.73
N PRO A 195 -5.08 -2.66 -20.06
CA PRO A 195 -6.50 -2.78 -19.74
C PRO A 195 -6.76 -2.71 -18.24
N LEU A 196 -5.86 -3.29 -17.42
CA LEU A 196 -5.98 -3.23 -15.97
C LEU A 196 -5.83 -1.79 -15.45
N LEU A 197 -4.92 -1.02 -16.02
CA LEU A 197 -4.74 0.40 -15.69
C LEU A 197 -5.99 1.22 -16.05
N VAL A 198 -6.54 1.01 -17.25
CA VAL A 198 -7.79 1.66 -17.67
C VAL A 198 -8.92 1.29 -16.72
N LEU A 199 -9.06 0.00 -16.39
CA LEU A 199 -10.06 -0.47 -15.44
C LEU A 199 -9.89 0.18 -14.06
N ALA A 200 -8.66 0.32 -13.56
CA ALA A 200 -8.36 0.97 -12.29
C ALA A 200 -8.84 2.43 -12.26
N VAL A 201 -8.55 3.19 -13.32
CA VAL A 201 -8.99 4.58 -13.46
C VAL A 201 -10.51 4.67 -13.56
N VAL A 202 -11.13 3.81 -14.37
CA VAL A 202 -12.59 3.75 -14.52
C VAL A 202 -13.26 3.47 -13.18
N LEU A 203 -12.84 2.41 -12.47
CA LEU A 203 -13.41 2.08 -11.16
C LEU A 203 -13.22 3.21 -10.14
N THR A 204 -12.10 3.92 -10.19
CA THR A 204 -11.83 5.07 -9.32
C THR A 204 -12.78 6.25 -9.58
N LEU A 205 -13.29 6.40 -10.81
CA LEU A 205 -14.28 7.44 -11.13
C LEU A 205 -15.71 7.07 -10.73
N PHE A 206 -16.03 5.78 -10.64
CA PHE A 206 -17.39 5.29 -10.42
C PHE A 206 -17.67 4.81 -8.98
N LEU A 207 -16.64 4.59 -8.16
CA LEU A 207 -16.73 4.11 -6.77
C LEU A 207 -16.15 5.14 -5.79
#